data_AF-T1AIK9-F1
#
_entry.id   AF-T1AIK9-F1
#
_cell.length_a   1.000
_cell.length_b   1.000
_cell.length_c   1.000
_cell.angle_alpha   90.00
_cell.angle_beta   90.00
_cell.angle_gamma   90.00
#
_symmetry.space_group_name_H-M   'P 1'
#
loop_
_entity.id
_entity.type
_entity.pdbx_description
1 polymer ?
#
loop_
_entity_poly.entity_id
_entity_poly.type
_entity_poly.pdbx_seq_one_letter_code
_entity_poly.pdbx_strand_id
1 'polypeptide(L)'
;SGWGVRTLGTREVRYNPVSYHNGSIWPHDNGLIMAGLSQMGFLKEFKKLSKAYLDSVAMFPDYRLPELICGFDREDYSGPVLYPTSCSPQTWSVASVFLLLRSMTGNLFDKGKFIHDGNFLMPPDVDSIEISGVIGASRALKSFKDWNSFEEEVAGGCF
;
A
#
# COMPACT_ATOMS: atom_id res chain seq x y z
N SER A 1 -15.52 0.67 3.37
CA SER A 1 -15.82 1.64 2.32
C SER A 1 -15.51 1.15 0.92
N GLY A 2 -14.65 0.13 0.73
CA GLY A 2 -14.10 -0.18 -0.59
C GLY A 2 -12.84 0.63 -0.91
N TRP A 3 -12.56 1.72 -0.20
CA TRP A 3 -11.28 2.46 -0.28
C TRP A 3 -10.33 2.18 0.89
N GLY A 4 -10.87 1.68 2.00
CA GLY A 4 -10.11 1.34 3.21
C GLY A 4 -11.02 1.08 4.41
N VAL A 5 -10.40 0.97 5.59
CA VAL A 5 -11.03 0.95 6.89
C VAL A 5 -11.23 2.40 7.36
N ARG A 6 -12.47 2.72 7.75
CA ARG A 6 -12.86 4.01 8.32
C ARG A 6 -12.46 4.10 9.79
N THR A 7 -12.29 5.31 10.31
CA THR A 7 -12.05 5.51 11.75
C THR A 7 -13.25 5.10 12.63
N LEU A 8 -14.48 5.11 12.08
CA LEU A 8 -15.68 4.58 12.71
C LEU A 8 -16.54 3.76 11.74
N GLY A 9 -17.27 2.78 12.28
CA GLY A 9 -18.28 2.03 11.54
C GLY A 9 -19.50 2.89 11.21
N THR A 10 -20.17 2.57 10.10
CA THR A 10 -21.35 3.33 9.62
C THR A 10 -22.57 3.25 10.55
N ARG A 11 -22.56 2.34 11.52
CA ARG A 11 -23.61 2.16 12.53
C ARG A 11 -23.35 2.95 13.82
N GLU A 12 -22.19 3.60 13.94
CA GLU A 12 -21.85 4.38 15.12
C GLU A 12 -22.60 5.72 15.13
N VAL A 13 -23.10 6.15 16.30
CA VAL A 13 -23.88 7.39 16.45
C VAL A 13 -23.12 8.62 15.95
N ARG A 14 -21.79 8.62 16.11
CA ARG A 14 -20.93 9.73 15.71
C ARG A 14 -20.44 9.64 14.27
N TYR A 15 -20.78 8.57 13.55
CA TYR A 15 -20.31 8.37 12.19
C TYR A 15 -20.70 9.55 11.29
N ASN A 16 -19.70 10.12 10.62
CA ASN A 16 -19.85 11.15 9.62
C ASN A 16 -18.73 10.97 8.56
N PRO A 17 -19.07 10.65 7.30
CA PRO A 17 -18.08 10.40 6.25
C PRO A 17 -17.22 11.62 5.93
N VAL A 18 -17.67 12.84 6.23
CA VAL A 18 -16.89 14.07 6.04
C VAL A 18 -16.27 14.59 7.33
N SER A 19 -16.19 13.77 8.39
CA SER A 19 -15.51 14.12 9.63
C SER A 19 -14.05 13.72 9.61
N TYR A 20 -13.19 14.58 10.15
CA TYR A 20 -11.75 14.34 10.27
C TYR A 20 -11.41 13.06 11.05
N HIS A 21 -12.15 12.74 12.13
CA HIS A 21 -11.87 11.56 12.97
C HIS A 21 -13.05 10.60 13.15
N ASN A 22 -14.25 10.94 12.68
CA ASN A 22 -15.45 10.12 12.96
C ASN A 22 -16.03 9.45 11.71
N GLY A 23 -15.21 9.05 10.75
CA GLY A 23 -15.71 8.32 9.59
C GLY A 23 -14.81 8.37 8.37
N SER A 24 -13.83 9.27 8.33
CA SER A 24 -12.81 9.32 7.29
C SER A 24 -11.92 8.07 7.25
N ILE A 25 -11.13 7.98 6.19
CA ILE A 25 -10.19 6.89 5.94
C ILE A 25 -8.79 7.50 5.87
N TRP A 26 -7.92 7.02 6.76
CA TRP A 26 -6.56 7.52 6.89
C TRP A 26 -5.58 6.53 6.28
N PRO A 27 -4.76 6.92 5.29
CA PRO A 27 -3.75 6.05 4.72
C PRO A 27 -2.79 5.49 5.78
N HIS A 28 -2.38 6.33 6.72
CA HIS A 28 -1.56 5.95 7.87
C HIS A 28 -2.17 4.76 8.66
N ASP A 29 -3.41 4.92 9.14
CA ASP A 29 -4.09 3.91 9.96
C ASP A 29 -4.29 2.61 9.17
N ASN A 30 -4.64 2.73 7.89
CA ASN A 30 -4.79 1.58 7.00
C ASN A 30 -3.46 0.86 6.76
N GLY A 31 -2.35 1.60 6.65
CA GLY A 31 -1.01 1.03 6.59
C GLY A 31 -0.68 0.20 7.84
N LEU A 32 -0.99 0.72 9.03
CA LEU A 32 -0.81 -0.01 10.29
C LEU A 32 -1.71 -1.25 10.40
N ILE A 33 -2.98 -1.12 10.02
CA ILE A 33 -3.92 -2.26 10.00
C ILE A 33 -3.40 -3.35 9.07
N MET A 34 -2.99 -3.01 7.85
CA MET A 34 -2.42 -3.97 6.90
C MET A 34 -1.17 -4.66 7.44
N ALA A 35 -0.27 -3.91 8.08
CA ALA A 35 0.92 -4.48 8.70
C ALA A 35 0.56 -5.49 9.80
N GLY A 36 -0.40 -5.16 10.67
CA GLY A 36 -0.89 -6.07 11.69
C GLY A 36 -1.55 -7.32 11.10
N LEU A 37 -2.41 -7.16 10.09
CA LEU A 37 -3.06 -8.29 9.41
C LEU A 37 -2.05 -9.26 8.79
N SER A 38 -1.02 -8.73 8.13
CA SER A 38 0.08 -9.54 7.56
C SER A 38 0.83 -10.30 8.65
N GLN A 39 1.25 -9.62 9.72
CA GLN A 39 2.01 -10.22 10.83
C GLN A 39 1.22 -11.29 11.61
N MET A 40 -0.09 -11.11 11.74
CA MET A 40 -0.96 -12.04 12.46
C MET A 40 -1.51 -13.17 11.59
N GLY A 41 -1.16 -13.23 10.30
CA GLY A 41 -1.60 -14.28 9.38
C GLY A 41 -3.03 -14.15 8.86
N PHE A 42 -3.67 -12.97 9.00
CA PHE A 42 -4.98 -12.65 8.42
C PHE A 42 -4.85 -12.31 6.93
N LEU A 43 -4.38 -13.27 6.14
CA LEU A 43 -3.95 -13.05 4.76
C LEU A 43 -5.09 -12.65 3.82
N LYS A 44 -6.30 -13.16 4.06
CA LYS A 44 -7.49 -12.84 3.24
C LYS A 44 -7.88 -11.37 3.41
N GLU A 45 -7.92 -10.91 4.65
CA GLU A 45 -8.25 -9.53 5.04
C GLU A 45 -7.15 -8.58 4.56
N PHE A 46 -5.89 -8.96 4.75
CA PHE A 46 -4.74 -8.23 4.25
C PHE A 46 -4.82 -8.00 2.74
N LYS A 47 -5.01 -9.07 1.95
CA LYS A 47 -5.15 -9.02 0.49
C LYS A 47 -6.32 -8.14 0.04
N LYS A 48 -7.47 -8.27 0.72
CA LYS A 48 -8.65 -7.44 0.42
C LYS A 48 -8.38 -5.96 0.69
N LEU A 49 -7.76 -5.64 1.83
CA LEU A 49 -7.49 -4.27 2.21
C LEU A 49 -6.39 -3.63 1.36
N SER A 50 -5.32 -4.35 1.05
CA SER A 50 -4.24 -3.86 0.19
C SER A 50 -4.72 -3.57 -1.23
N LYS A 51 -5.63 -4.38 -1.79
CA LYS A 51 -6.27 -4.06 -3.07
C LYS A 51 -7.09 -2.78 -3.00
N ALA A 52 -7.96 -2.66 -1.99
CA ALA A 52 -8.77 -1.46 -1.80
C ALA A 52 -7.92 -0.19 -1.65
N TYR A 53 -6.81 -0.31 -0.93
CA TYR A 53 -5.84 0.76 -0.71
C TYR A 53 -5.12 1.15 -2.01
N LEU A 54 -4.58 0.20 -2.78
CA LEU A 54 -3.90 0.48 -4.04
C LEU A 54 -4.85 1.03 -5.11
N ASP A 55 -6.08 0.55 -5.16
CA ASP A 55 -7.13 1.14 -5.99
C ASP A 55 -7.37 2.60 -5.60
N SER A 56 -7.36 2.94 -4.31
CA SER A 56 -7.46 4.32 -3.87
C SER A 56 -6.26 5.15 -4.34
N VAL A 57 -5.03 4.63 -4.18
CA VAL A 57 -3.79 5.29 -4.64
C VAL A 57 -3.85 5.62 -6.13
N ALA A 58 -4.34 4.69 -6.95
CA ALA A 58 -4.43 4.83 -8.39
C ALA A 58 -5.36 5.96 -8.86
N MET A 59 -6.27 6.43 -7.99
CA MET A 59 -7.21 7.51 -8.29
C MET A 59 -6.64 8.91 -8.02
N PHE A 60 -5.44 9.01 -7.44
CA PHE A 60 -4.81 10.30 -7.12
C PHE A 60 -3.67 10.65 -8.09
N PRO A 61 -3.50 11.95 -8.41
CA PRO A 61 -2.35 12.42 -9.19
C PRO A 61 -1.03 11.96 -8.59
N ASP A 62 -0.09 11.57 -9.46
CA ASP A 62 1.24 11.09 -9.10
C ASP A 62 1.27 9.92 -8.10
N TYR A 63 0.14 9.20 -7.93
CA TYR A 63 -0.03 8.12 -6.95
C TYR A 63 0.21 8.58 -5.50
N ARG A 64 -0.14 9.83 -5.20
CA ARG A 64 0.07 10.45 -3.89
C ARG A 64 -1.24 10.58 -3.12
N LEU A 65 -1.41 9.74 -2.09
CA LEU A 65 -2.54 9.87 -1.19
C LEU A 65 -2.45 11.15 -0.35
N PRO A 66 -3.59 11.83 -0.11
CA PRO A 66 -3.67 12.92 0.85
C PRO A 66 -3.53 12.38 2.29
N GLU A 67 -3.50 13.28 3.28
CA GLU A 67 -3.59 12.95 4.70
C GLU A 67 -4.76 12.00 5.03
N LEU A 68 -5.92 12.24 4.44
CA LEU A 68 -7.13 11.46 4.62
C LEU A 68 -8.08 11.66 3.44
N ILE A 69 -8.97 10.70 3.23
CA ILE A 69 -10.12 10.80 2.33
C ILE A 69 -11.41 10.70 3.14
N CYS A 70 -12.51 11.21 2.59
CA CYS A 70 -13.82 11.05 3.19
C CYS A 70 -14.24 9.56 3.22
N GLY A 71 -15.09 9.24 4.18
CA GLY A 71 -15.55 7.90 4.52
C GLY A 71 -16.65 7.31 3.65
N PHE A 72 -16.95 7.88 2.48
CA PHE A 72 -18.04 7.37 1.63
C PHE A 72 -17.76 5.95 1.12
N ASP A 73 -18.82 5.21 0.80
CA ASP A 73 -18.66 3.90 0.17
C ASP A 73 -18.24 4.08 -1.31
N ARG A 74 -17.49 3.11 -1.84
CA ARG A 74 -16.94 3.12 -3.20
C ARG A 74 -18.05 3.18 -4.25
N GLU A 75 -19.21 2.66 -3.90
CA GLU A 75 -20.40 2.61 -4.73
C GLU A 75 -21.13 3.97 -4.82
N ASP A 76 -20.85 4.89 -3.89
CA ASP A 76 -21.56 6.19 -3.81
C ASP A 76 -21.02 7.21 -4.83
N TYR A 77 -19.76 7.08 -5.25
CA TYR A 77 -19.05 8.05 -6.09
C TYR A 77 -18.10 7.37 -7.08
N SER A 78 -17.71 8.09 -8.14
CA SER A 78 -16.77 7.58 -9.15
C SER A 78 -15.33 7.37 -8.64
N GLY A 79 -15.01 7.82 -7.43
CA GLY A 79 -13.69 7.71 -6.83
C GLY A 79 -13.67 8.13 -5.35
N PRO A 80 -12.49 8.06 -4.69
CA PRO A 80 -12.31 8.56 -3.34
C PRO A 80 -12.67 10.05 -3.24
N VAL A 81 -13.57 10.41 -2.33
CA VAL A 81 -13.94 11.80 -2.11
C VAL A 81 -12.88 12.47 -1.22
N LEU A 82 -12.32 13.59 -1.69
CA LEU A 82 -11.34 14.37 -0.94
C LEU A 82 -11.94 14.98 0.33
N TYR A 83 -11.16 14.98 1.41
CA TYR A 83 -11.49 15.78 2.58
C TYR A 83 -11.08 17.25 2.33
N PRO A 84 -11.95 18.25 2.55
CA PRO A 84 -11.75 19.62 2.05
C PRO A 84 -10.44 20.31 2.47
N THR A 85 -9.89 19.96 3.64
CA THR A 85 -8.68 20.59 4.19
C THR A 85 -7.53 19.61 4.40
N SER A 86 -7.49 18.51 3.66
CA SER A 86 -6.41 17.53 3.77
C SER A 86 -5.09 18.09 3.26
N CYS A 87 -3.99 17.85 3.97
CA CYS A 87 -2.66 18.06 3.40
C CYS A 87 -2.38 17.05 2.27
N SER A 88 -1.76 17.49 1.17
CA SER A 88 -1.36 16.58 0.08
C SER A 88 -0.04 17.00 -0.57
N PRO A 89 0.98 16.12 -0.61
CA PRO A 89 1.07 14.85 0.12
C PRO A 89 1.34 15.08 1.62
N GLN A 90 0.91 14.15 2.46
CA GLN A 90 1.32 14.11 3.87
C GLN A 90 2.36 13.01 4.08
N THR A 91 3.40 13.30 4.87
CA THR A 91 4.50 12.35 5.12
C THR A 91 4.03 10.99 5.62
N TRP A 92 2.95 10.94 6.40
CA TRP A 92 2.47 9.71 7.04
C TRP A 92 1.72 8.83 6.03
N SER A 93 0.99 9.45 5.10
CA SER A 93 0.36 8.79 3.96
C SER A 93 1.36 8.23 2.96
N VAL A 94 2.53 8.87 2.83
CA VAL A 94 3.64 8.31 2.04
C VAL A 94 4.24 7.09 2.75
N ALA A 95 4.48 7.21 4.06
CA ALA A 95 5.06 6.13 4.86
C ALA A 95 4.20 4.85 4.86
N SER A 96 2.86 4.96 4.81
CA SER A 96 1.96 3.80 4.75
C SER A 96 2.11 2.99 3.46
N VAL A 97 2.50 3.60 2.33
CA VAL A 97 2.81 2.86 1.09
C VAL A 97 4.06 2.00 1.26
N PHE A 98 5.11 2.56 1.87
CA PHE A 98 6.33 1.79 2.18
C PHE A 98 6.08 0.70 3.22
N LEU A 99 5.21 0.96 4.20
CA LEU A 99 4.80 -0.04 5.17
C LEU A 99 4.01 -1.19 4.51
N LEU A 100 3.12 -0.88 3.57
CA LEU A 100 2.45 -1.89 2.75
C LEU A 100 3.47 -2.71 1.96
N LEU A 101 4.41 -2.07 1.26
CA LEU A 101 5.47 -2.76 0.51
C LEU A 101 6.24 -3.74 1.40
N ARG A 102 6.65 -3.31 2.59
CA ARG A 102 7.32 -4.17 3.57
C ARG A 102 6.40 -5.30 4.06
N SER A 103 5.12 -5.04 4.26
CA SER A 103 4.13 -6.04 4.68
C SER A 103 3.87 -7.10 3.61
N MET A 104 4.06 -6.75 2.33
CA MET A 104 3.95 -7.65 1.19
C MET A 104 5.23 -8.47 0.98
N THR A 105 6.40 -7.86 1.16
CA THR A 105 7.69 -8.41 0.72
C THR A 105 8.57 -8.93 1.85
N GLY A 106 8.25 -8.62 3.10
CA GLY A 106 9.15 -8.82 4.23
C GLY A 106 10.34 -7.86 4.18
N ASN A 107 11.47 -8.28 4.75
CA ASN A 107 12.72 -7.52 4.63
C ASN A 107 13.40 -7.94 3.33
N LEU A 108 13.52 -7.00 2.39
CA LEU A 108 14.19 -7.23 1.11
C LEU A 108 15.71 -7.11 1.17
N PHE A 109 16.26 -6.55 2.27
CA PHE A 109 17.69 -6.31 2.40
C PHE A 109 18.19 -6.66 3.80
N ASP A 110 19.37 -7.28 3.85
CA ASP A 110 20.17 -7.49 5.06
C ASP A 110 21.61 -7.12 4.76
N LYS A 111 22.16 -6.18 5.53
CA LYS A 111 23.53 -5.65 5.37
C LYS A 111 23.87 -5.26 3.92
N GLY A 112 22.93 -4.61 3.23
CA GLY A 112 23.08 -4.15 1.84
C GLY A 112 22.96 -5.25 0.78
N LYS A 113 22.76 -6.51 1.18
CA LYS A 113 22.47 -7.60 0.25
C LYS A 113 20.98 -7.78 0.09
N PHE A 114 20.53 -7.94 -1.14
CA PHE A 114 19.16 -8.29 -1.43
C PHE A 114 18.89 -9.72 -0.95
N ILE A 115 17.90 -9.87 -0.07
CA ILE A 115 17.49 -11.15 0.51
C ILE A 115 15.97 -11.28 0.32
N HIS A 116 15.54 -12.30 -0.43
CA HIS A 116 14.12 -12.65 -0.50
C HIS A 116 14.00 -14.16 -0.66
N ASP A 117 12.89 -14.73 -0.18
CA ASP A 117 12.53 -16.14 -0.36
C ASP A 117 11.52 -16.34 -1.50
N GLY A 118 11.05 -15.25 -2.11
CA GLY A 118 10.06 -15.26 -3.19
C GLY A 118 8.61 -15.36 -2.72
N ASN A 119 8.36 -15.50 -1.41
CA ASN A 119 7.01 -15.63 -0.86
C ASN A 119 6.41 -14.26 -0.56
N PHE A 120 6.00 -13.54 -1.61
CA PHE A 120 5.37 -12.23 -1.45
C PHE A 120 3.85 -12.34 -1.28
N LEU A 121 3.31 -11.57 -0.33
CA LEU A 121 1.89 -11.44 -0.08
C LEU A 121 1.29 -10.43 -1.06
N MET A 122 1.16 -10.82 -2.32
CA MET A 122 0.61 -9.94 -3.36
C MET A 122 -0.89 -9.69 -3.17
N PRO A 123 -1.35 -8.43 -3.31
CA PRO A 123 -2.76 -8.12 -3.47
C PRO A 123 -3.34 -8.83 -4.71
N PRO A 124 -4.67 -9.07 -4.75
CA PRO A 124 -5.37 -9.48 -5.96
C PRO A 124 -5.04 -8.61 -7.17
N ASP A 125 -4.91 -9.23 -8.34
CA ASP A 125 -4.65 -8.58 -9.63
C ASP A 125 -3.31 -7.81 -9.72
N VAL A 126 -2.38 -8.10 -8.81
CA VAL A 126 -1.00 -7.57 -8.86
C VAL A 126 -0.04 -8.74 -9.07
N ASP A 127 0.46 -8.84 -10.30
CA ASP A 127 1.31 -9.97 -10.70
C ASP A 127 2.81 -9.72 -10.44
N SER A 128 3.21 -8.46 -10.32
CA SER A 128 4.61 -8.06 -10.18
C SER A 128 4.80 -6.81 -9.33
N ILE A 129 6.01 -6.64 -8.79
CA ILE A 129 6.49 -5.41 -8.16
C ILE A 129 7.84 -5.08 -8.77
N GLU A 130 8.06 -3.81 -9.11
CA GLU A 130 9.37 -3.31 -9.51
C GLU A 130 9.83 -2.24 -8.50
N ILE A 131 11.07 -2.35 -8.03
CA ILE A 131 11.67 -1.38 -7.08
C ILE A 131 12.98 -0.87 -7.69
N SER A 132 12.97 0.33 -8.25
CA SER A 132 14.13 0.96 -8.87
C SER A 132 14.72 2.08 -7.99
N GLY A 133 15.96 2.50 -8.28
CA GLY A 133 16.59 3.65 -7.62
C GLY A 133 17.04 3.44 -6.16
N VAL A 134 17.16 2.20 -5.69
CA VAL A 134 17.64 1.90 -4.34
C VAL A 134 19.15 2.18 -4.22
N ILE A 135 19.51 3.25 -3.52
CA ILE A 135 20.92 3.60 -3.26
C ILE A 135 21.56 2.50 -2.38
N GLY A 136 22.67 1.92 -2.83
CA GLY A 136 23.36 0.82 -2.14
C GLY A 136 22.94 -0.59 -2.56
N ALA A 137 21.94 -0.72 -3.43
CA ALA A 137 21.66 -1.93 -4.18
C ALA A 137 21.85 -1.60 -5.67
N SER A 138 22.86 -2.19 -6.33
CA SER A 138 23.03 -2.03 -7.77
C SER A 138 21.69 -2.31 -8.47
N ARG A 139 21.11 -1.29 -9.12
CA ARG A 139 19.78 -1.28 -9.79
C ARG A 139 19.08 -2.63 -9.74
N ALA A 140 18.28 -2.88 -8.71
CA ALA A 140 17.43 -4.06 -8.67
C ALA A 140 16.16 -3.81 -9.51
N LEU A 141 16.31 -3.59 -10.81
CA LEU A 141 15.18 -3.81 -11.71
C LEU A 141 14.88 -5.31 -11.66
N LYS A 142 13.91 -5.70 -10.84
CA LYS A 142 13.44 -7.08 -10.79
C LYS A 142 11.95 -7.04 -11.07
N SER A 143 11.62 -7.15 -12.35
CA SER A 143 10.26 -7.46 -12.79
C SER A 143 10.04 -8.94 -12.51
N PHE A 144 9.16 -9.25 -11.56
CA PHE A 144 8.76 -10.63 -11.30
C PHE A 144 7.61 -10.96 -12.25
N LYS A 145 7.91 -11.58 -13.38
CA LYS A 145 6.90 -12.13 -14.29
C LYS A 145 7.30 -13.57 -14.59
N ASP A 146 6.44 -14.50 -14.21
CA ASP A 146 6.59 -15.95 -14.31
C ASP A 146 7.62 -16.61 -13.37
N TRP A 147 7.06 -17.33 -12.39
CA TRP A 147 7.71 -17.93 -11.22
C TRP A 147 8.58 -19.18 -11.51
N ASN A 148 8.74 -19.59 -12.77
CA ASN A 148 9.49 -20.79 -13.16
C ASN A 148 10.82 -20.51 -13.88
N SER A 149 11.19 -19.26 -14.13
CA SER A 149 12.47 -18.91 -14.75
C SER A 149 13.14 -17.79 -13.97
N PHE A 150 13.83 -18.16 -12.90
CA PHE A 150 14.85 -17.30 -12.31
C PHE A 150 16.08 -17.34 -13.21
N GLU A 151 16.34 -16.25 -13.93
CA GLU A 151 17.67 -15.98 -14.47
C GLU A 151 18.26 -14.78 -13.73
N GLU A 152 19.36 -15.05 -13.03
CA GLU A 152 20.16 -14.03 -12.37
C GLU A 152 20.89 -13.25 -13.47
N GLU A 153 20.35 -12.10 -13.87
CA GLU A 153 21.08 -11.19 -14.74
C GLU A 153 22.18 -10.50 -13.91
N VAL A 154 23.35 -11.15 -13.86
CA VAL A 154 24.57 -10.56 -13.35
C VAL A 154 24.92 -9.41 -14.30
N ALA A 155 24.61 -8.19 -13.88
CA ALA A 155 25.10 -6.99 -14.57
C ALA A 155 26.63 -7.04 -14.57
N GLY A 156 27.18 -7.46 -15.70
CA GLY A 156 28.59 -7.36 -16.03
C GLY A 156 29.08 -5.93 -15.78
N GLY A 157 30.22 -5.85 -15.10
CA GLY A 157 30.70 -4.62 -14.50
C GLY A 157 31.03 -3.51 -15.49
N CYS A 158 31.14 -2.31 -14.94
CA CYS A 158 32.24 -1.41 -15.22
C CYS A 158 32.44 -0.49 -14.01
N PHE A 159 33.70 -0.16 -13.77
CA PHE A 159 34.22 0.65 -12.66
C PHE A 159 33.58 2.04 -12.54
#